data_AF-A0A7J4KII5-F1
#
_entry.id   AF-A0A7J4KII5-F1
#
_cell.length_a   1.000
_cell.length_b   1.000
_cell.length_c   1.000
_cell.angle_alpha   90.00
_cell.angle_beta   90.00
_cell.angle_gamma   90.00
#
_symmetry.space_group_name_H-M   'P 1'
#
loop_
_entity.id
_entity.type
_entity.pdbx_description
1 polymer ?
#
loop_
_entity_poly.entity_id
_entity_poly.type
_entity_poly.pdbx_seq_one_letter_code
_entity_poly.pdbx_strand_id
1 'polypeptide(L)' 'MQNTPSLRVSTENRRRLDALKRHPRESYNDVIGRLLDQSHDPLPLTAEELDAIEESLQDIRNGRMHSHEEVKRELGIG' A
#
# COMPACT_ATOMS: atom_id res chain seq x y z
N MET A 1 -6.26 9.06 -30.97
CA MET A 1 -7.30 9.45 -29.98
C MET A 1 -7.45 8.28 -29.01
N GLN A 2 -7.34 8.50 -27.71
CA GLN A 2 -7.61 7.43 -26.73
C GLN A 2 -9.12 7.13 -26.75
N ASN A 3 -9.50 5.86 -26.81
CA ASN A 3 -10.88 5.44 -26.73
C ASN A 3 -11.32 5.51 -25.26
N THR A 4 -12.27 6.39 -24.93
CA THR A 4 -12.84 6.49 -23.57
C THR A 4 -14.25 5.89 -23.60
N PRO A 5 -14.39 4.56 -23.46
CA PRO A 5 -15.70 3.93 -23.44
C PRO A 5 -16.50 4.40 -22.22
N SER A 6 -17.83 4.49 -22.37
CA SER A 6 -18.71 4.84 -21.26
C SER A 6 -18.88 3.67 -20.29
N LEU A 7 -18.58 3.87 -19.02
CA LEU A 7 -18.86 2.93 -17.94
C LEU A 7 -20.17 3.31 -17.23
N ARG A 8 -21.08 2.35 -17.04
CA ARG A 8 -22.26 2.54 -16.18
C ARG A 8 -21.95 2.09 -14.76
N VAL A 9 -22.36 2.89 -13.79
CA VAL A 9 -22.24 2.59 -12.36
C VAL A 9 -23.59 2.81 -11.68
N SER A 10 -23.82 2.15 -10.55
CA SER A 10 -25.02 2.42 -9.73
C SER A 10 -24.98 3.84 -9.16
N THR A 11 -26.14 4.38 -8.81
CA THR A 11 -26.26 5.68 -8.12
C THR A 11 -25.46 5.70 -6.81
N GLU A 12 -25.45 4.58 -6.10
CA GLU A 12 -24.68 4.41 -4.87
C GLU A 12 -23.17 4.50 -5.13
N ASN A 13 -22.66 3.77 -6.12
CA ASN A 13 -21.24 3.82 -6.46
C ASN A 13 -20.83 5.20 -6.98
N ARG A 14 -21.71 5.91 -7.68
CA ARG A 14 -21.46 7.31 -8.08
C ARG A 14 -21.28 8.23 -6.86
N ARG A 15 -22.12 8.08 -5.83
CA ARG A 15 -21.99 8.85 -4.58
C ARG A 15 -20.68 8.55 -3.85
N ARG A 16 -20.27 7.28 -3.82
CA ARG A 16 -18.96 6.87 -3.27
C ARG A 16 -17.81 7.49 -4.03
N LEU A 17 -17.87 7.49 -5.37
CA LEU A 17 -16.86 8.16 -6.20
C LEU A 17 -16.80 9.67 -5.94
N ASP A 18 -17.93 10.34 -5.69
CA ASP A 18 -17.94 11.76 -5.31
C ASP A 18 -17.27 12.00 -3.97
N ALA A 19 -17.52 11.14 -2.96
CA ALA A 19 -16.87 11.24 -1.65
C ALA A 19 -15.36 10.98 -1.70
N LEU A 20 -14.89 10.24 -2.70
CA LEU A 20 -13.47 9.92 -2.89
C LEU A 20 -12.70 10.99 -3.68
N LYS A 21 -13.37 12.05 -4.16
CA LYS A 21 -12.69 13.16 -4.83
C LYS A 21 -11.82 13.94 -3.84
N ARG A 22 -10.58 14.22 -4.22
CA ARG A 22 -9.65 15.08 -3.49
C ARG A 22 -9.96 16.57 -3.68
N HIS A 23 -10.54 16.93 -4.83
CA HIS A 23 -11.00 18.29 -5.10
C HIS A 23 -12.29 18.27 -5.94
N PRO A 24 -13.14 19.32 -5.86
CA PRO A 24 -14.45 19.32 -6.53
C PRO A 24 -14.41 19.07 -8.04
N ARG A 25 -13.30 19.43 -8.71
CA ARG A 25 -13.10 19.27 -10.15
C ARG A 25 -12.41 17.97 -10.59
N GLU A 26 -12.10 17.04 -9.66
CA GLU A 26 -11.43 15.78 -10.01
C GLU A 26 -12.40 14.94 -10.85
N SER A 27 -11.93 14.41 -11.98
CA SER A 27 -12.78 13.59 -12.83
C SER A 27 -12.98 12.21 -12.20
N TYR A 28 -14.10 11.54 -12.49
CA TYR A 28 -14.26 10.15 -12.05
C TYR A 28 -13.21 9.22 -12.65
N ASN A 29 -12.67 9.54 -13.83
CA ASN A 29 -11.60 8.77 -14.43
C ASN A 29 -10.31 8.84 -13.59
N ASP A 30 -9.97 10.01 -13.07
CA ASP A 30 -8.79 10.19 -12.20
C ASP A 30 -8.98 9.50 -10.85
N VAL A 31 -10.20 9.59 -10.27
CA VAL A 31 -10.54 8.86 -9.04
C VAL A 31 -10.41 7.36 -9.27
N ILE A 32 -10.98 6.82 -10.34
CA ILE A 32 -10.91 5.40 -10.67
C ILE A 32 -9.47 4.97 -10.92
N GLY A 33 -8.69 5.72 -11.71
CA GLY A 33 -7.28 5.43 -11.96
C GLY A 33 -6.47 5.31 -10.68
N ARG A 34 -6.61 6.30 -9.78
CA ARG A 34 -5.96 6.24 -8.47
C ARG A 34 -6.41 5.06 -7.62
N LEU A 35 -7.70 4.72 -7.63
CA LEU A 35 -8.19 3.54 -6.89
C LEU A 35 -7.62 2.24 -7.46
N LEU A 36 -7.48 2.15 -8.78
CA LEU A 36 -6.86 1.00 -9.44
C LEU A 36 -5.39 0.87 -9.04
N ASP A 37 -4.64 1.98 -9.08
CA ASP A 37 -3.23 2.03 -8.65
C ASP A 37 -3.08 1.62 -7.17
N GLN A 38 -4.04 1.99 -6.31
CA GLN A 38 -4.05 1.60 -4.90
C GLN A 38 -4.45 0.13 -4.69
N SER A 39 -5.32 -0.41 -5.55
CA SER A 39 -5.78 -1.80 -5.45
C SER A 39 -4.79 -2.80 -6.04
N HIS A 40 -3.96 -2.35 -6.97
CA HIS A 40 -2.93 -3.16 -7.57
C HIS A 40 -1.65 -3.01 -6.76
N ASP A 41 -1.37 -4.00 -5.92
CA ASP A 41 -0.03 -4.19 -5.39
C ASP A 41 0.80 -4.99 -6.43
N PRO A 42 1.81 -4.40 -7.08
CA PRO A 42 2.65 -5.12 -8.04
C PRO A 42 3.60 -6.12 -7.35
N LEU A 43 3.81 -5.99 -6.05
CA LEU A 43 4.72 -6.80 -5.26
C LEU A 43 4.02 -7.23 -3.95
N PRO A 44 2.97 -8.04 -4.05
CA PRO A 44 2.28 -8.52 -2.85
C PRO A 44 3.24 -9.35 -2.01
N LEU A 45 3.23 -9.12 -0.70
CA LEU A 45 4.02 -9.92 0.23
C LEU A 45 3.55 -11.37 0.15
N THR A 46 4.53 -12.28 0.07
CA THR A 46 4.31 -13.70 0.25
C THR A 46 3.94 -14.01 1.70
N ALA A 47 3.35 -15.18 1.94
CA ALA A 47 3.04 -15.62 3.30
C ALA A 47 4.31 -15.69 4.18
N GLU A 48 5.43 -16.14 3.61
CA GLU A 48 6.71 -16.21 4.31
C GLU A 48 7.25 -14.82 4.70
N GLU A 49 7.14 -13.84 3.80
CA GLU A 49 7.53 -12.46 4.11
C GLU A 49 6.64 -11.84 5.19
N LEU A 50 5.33 -12.12 5.17
CA LEU A 50 4.41 -11.69 6.22
C LEU A 50 4.76 -12.31 7.58
N ASP A 51 5.03 -13.61 7.61
CA ASP A 51 5.42 -14.33 8.83
C ASP A 51 6.74 -13.76 9.40
N ALA A 52 7.73 -13.50 8.54
CA ALA A 52 9.01 -12.90 8.92
C ALA A 52 8.85 -11.48 9.49
N ILE A 53 7.93 -10.68 8.93
CA ILE A 53 7.58 -9.36 9.47
C ILE A 53 6.92 -9.51 10.84
N GLU A 54 5.99 -10.46 11.01
CA GLU A 54 5.30 -10.68 12.29
C GLU A 54 6.26 -11.14 13.40
N GLU A 55 7.20 -12.03 13.07
CA GLU A 55 8.30 -12.44 13.96
C GLU A 55 9.15 -11.23 14.38
N SER A 56 9.58 -10.42 13.42
CA SER A 56 10.37 -9.21 13.68
C SER A 56 9.62 -8.22 14.60
N LEU A 57 8.32 -8.02 14.37
CA LEU A 57 7.48 -7.19 15.23
C LEU A 57 7.33 -7.77 16.64
N GLN A 58 7.35 -9.09 16.79
CA GLN A 58 7.33 -9.75 18.09
C GLN A 58 8.67 -9.61 18.84
N ASP A 59 9.79 -9.65 18.14
CA ASP A 59 11.12 -9.38 18.69
C ASP A 59 11.23 -7.96 19.23
N ILE A 60 10.79 -6.97 18.46
CA ILE A 60 10.74 -5.56 18.89
C ILE A 60 9.90 -5.42 20.16
N ARG A 61 8.70 -6.01 20.19
CA ARG A 61 7.80 -5.97 21.37
C ARG A 61 8.43 -6.63 22.60
N ASN A 62 9.24 -7.65 22.41
CA ASN A 62 9.95 -8.35 23.48
C ASN A 62 11.29 -7.69 23.85
N GLY A 63 11.63 -6.54 23.26
CA GLY A 63 12.88 -5.83 23.51
C GLY A 63 14.12 -6.54 22.96
N ARG A 64 13.96 -7.51 22.05
CA ARG A 64 15.06 -8.20 21.37
C ARG A 64 15.55 -7.37 20.18
N MET A 65 16.32 -6.32 20.46
CA MET A 65 16.93 -5.48 19.44
C MET A 65 18.43 -5.35 19.66
N HIS A 66 19.17 -5.30 18.56
CA HIS A 66 20.61 -4.99 18.58
C HIS A 66 20.81 -3.52 18.21
N SER A 67 21.73 -2.85 18.89
CA SER A 67 22.20 -1.54 18.48
C SER A 67 23.06 -1.64 17.22
N HIS A 68 23.19 -0.53 16.50
CA HIS A 68 24.01 -0.47 15.28
C HIS A 68 25.46 -0.90 15.50
N GLU A 69 26.05 -0.55 16.66
CA GLU A 69 27.42 -0.92 17.02
C GLU A 69 27.55 -2.42 17.34
N GLU A 70 26.54 -3.03 17.97
CA GLU A 70 26.49 -4.48 18.19
C GLU A 70 26.41 -5.24 16.86
N VAL A 71 25.52 -4.82 15.96
CA VAL A 71 25.40 -5.43 14.63
C VAL A 71 26.70 -5.32 13.83
N LYS A 72 27.35 -4.15 13.81
CA LYS A 72 28.65 -4.00 13.13
C LYS A 72 29.72 -4.93 13.67
N ARG A 73 29.79 -5.09 14.99
CA ARG A 73 30.74 -5.98 15.65
C ARG A 73 30.46 -7.45 15.29
N GLU A 74 29.19 -7.86 15.31
CA GLU A 74 28.76 -9.21 14.95
C GLU A 74 29.05 -9.54 13.48
N LEU A 75 28.84 -8.57 12.58
CA LEU A 75 29.08 -8.71 11.15
C LEU A 75 30.55 -8.48 10.73
N GLY A 76 31.41 -8.03 11.65
CA GLY A 76 32.82 -7.76 11.36
C GLY A 76 33.07 -6.59 10.40
N ILE A 77 32.14 -5.62 10.35
CA ILE A 77 32.15 -4.48 9.42
C ILE A 77 32.39 -3.13 10.12
N GLY A 78 33.14 -3.14 11.23
CA GLY A 78 33.41 -1.98 12.09
C GLY A 78 34.82 -1.44 11.95
#